data_AF-A0A969CYV4-F1
#
_entry.id   AF-A0A969CYV4-F1
#
_cell.length_a   1.000
_cell.length_b   1.000
_cell.length_c   1.000
_cell.angle_alpha   90.00
_cell.angle_beta   90.00
_cell.angle_gamma   90.00
#
_symmetry.space_group_name_H-M   'P 1'
#
loop_
_entity.id
_entity.type
_entity.pdbx_description
1 polymer ?
#
loop_
_entity_poly.entity_id
_entity_poly.type
_entity_poly.pdbx_seq_one_letter_code
_entity_poly.pdbx_strand_id
1 'polypeptide(L)'
;MRYIPILIILILRLNLAYGQIEVSKDLATNKALEGIWTIDWRFDDKFYALGGDDKLLRIYSASEMKLFKAYSFSQMVRSINWHPDKENIIAVTTWGDNNGILDIETNKFIPT
;
A
#
# COMPACT_ATOMS: atom_id res chain seq x y z
N MET A 1 -1.31 14.58 16.79
CA MET A 1 -1.93 15.45 15.75
C MET A 1 -0.84 15.90 14.79
N ARG A 2 -0.77 15.33 13.58
CA ARG A 2 -0.09 16.00 12.47
C ARG A 2 -0.85 15.73 11.17
N TYR A 3 -1.26 16.85 10.58
CA TYR A 3 -2.16 16.98 9.45
C TYR A 3 -1.35 16.89 8.16
N ILE A 4 -1.24 15.70 7.57
CA ILE A 4 -0.94 15.51 6.15
C ILE A 4 -2.00 14.65 5.42
N PRO A 5 -3.04 14.02 6.04
CA PRO A 5 -3.95 13.20 5.25
C PRO A 5 -4.95 14.06 4.43
N ILE A 6 -5.19 15.33 4.79
CA ILE A 6 -6.28 16.11 4.17
C ILE A 6 -5.96 16.53 2.75
N LEU A 7 -4.71 16.89 2.42
CA LEU A 7 -4.41 17.38 1.07
C LEU A 7 -4.52 16.26 0.03
N ILE A 8 -4.07 15.04 0.37
CA ILE A 8 -4.20 13.87 -0.51
C ILE A 8 -5.61 13.26 -0.42
N ILE A 9 -6.30 13.24 0.73
CA ILE A 9 -7.72 12.83 0.81
C ILE A 9 -8.62 13.80 0.02
N LEU A 10 -8.30 15.09 -0.02
CA LEU A 10 -9.02 16.08 -0.81
C LEU A 10 -8.75 15.88 -2.31
N ILE A 11 -7.49 15.60 -2.69
CA ILE A 11 -7.14 15.18 -4.06
C ILE A 11 -7.87 13.87 -4.41
N LEU A 12 -7.91 12.88 -3.54
CA LEU A 12 -8.66 11.61 -3.69
C LEU A 12 -10.17 11.85 -3.88
N ARG A 13 -10.78 12.76 -3.09
CA ARG A 13 -12.20 13.11 -3.23
C ARG A 13 -12.50 13.96 -4.47
N LEU A 14 -11.61 14.86 -4.87
CA LEU A 14 -11.74 15.64 -6.09
C LEU A 14 -11.58 14.74 -7.33
N ASN A 15 -10.64 13.79 -7.32
CA ASN A 15 -10.37 12.91 -8.46
C ASN A 15 -11.50 11.89 -8.69
N LEU A 16 -12.15 11.43 -7.61
CA LEU A 16 -13.37 10.62 -7.70
C LEU A 16 -14.53 11.42 -8.32
N ALA A 17 -14.56 12.75 -8.17
CA ALA A 17 -15.57 13.62 -8.77
C ALA A 17 -15.25 14.04 -10.23
N TYR A 18 -13.97 14.03 -10.63
CA TYR A 18 -13.52 14.51 -11.94
C TYR A 18 -12.98 13.43 -12.90
N GLY A 19 -13.01 12.15 -12.53
CA GLY A 19 -12.86 11.03 -13.48
C GLY A 19 -11.50 10.87 -14.17
N GLN A 20 -10.48 11.65 -13.81
CA GLN A 20 -9.14 11.54 -14.40
C GLN A 20 -8.03 11.89 -13.41
N ILE A 21 -7.73 11.00 -12.46
CA ILE A 21 -6.34 10.70 -12.10
C ILE A 21 -6.26 9.18 -11.90
N GLU A 22 -5.58 8.49 -12.81
CA GLU A 22 -5.39 7.04 -12.77
C GLU A 22 -4.33 6.65 -11.73
N VAL A 23 -4.57 6.99 -10.45
CA VAL A 23 -3.78 6.47 -9.30
C VAL A 23 -3.94 4.95 -9.20
N SER A 24 -5.03 4.43 -9.75
CA SER A 24 -5.30 3.01 -9.92
C SER A 24 -4.62 2.44 -11.17
N LYS A 25 -3.49 2.95 -11.62
CA LYS A 25 -2.64 2.27 -12.58
C LYS A 25 -1.27 2.08 -11.98
N ASP A 26 -0.79 0.86 -12.05
CA ASP A 26 0.62 0.60 -11.84
C ASP A 26 1.38 1.26 -12.99
N LEU A 27 2.04 2.38 -12.70
CA LEU A 27 2.74 3.19 -13.70
C LEU A 27 3.88 2.40 -14.38
N ALA A 28 4.40 1.35 -13.75
CA ALA A 28 5.41 0.49 -14.34
C ALA A 28 4.82 -0.51 -15.34
N THR A 29 3.60 -0.99 -15.11
CA THR A 29 2.96 -2.03 -15.94
C THR A 29 1.80 -1.50 -16.79
N ASN A 30 1.42 -0.23 -16.63
CA ASN A 30 0.26 0.43 -17.21
C ASN A 30 -1.07 -0.34 -17.01
N LYS A 31 -1.11 -1.19 -15.97
CA LYS A 31 -2.26 -2.03 -15.66
C LYS A 31 -3.09 -1.36 -14.57
N ALA A 32 -4.41 -1.39 -14.75
CA ALA A 32 -5.32 -0.94 -13.71
C ALA A 32 -5.15 -1.79 -12.44
N LEU A 33 -4.93 -1.12 -11.31
CA LEU A 33 -5.00 -1.68 -9.97
C LEU A 33 -6.48 -1.79 -9.60
N GLU A 34 -7.06 -2.97 -9.84
CA GLU A 34 -8.45 -3.26 -9.50
C GLU A 34 -8.56 -3.63 -8.00
N GLY A 35 -9.60 -3.11 -7.34
CA GLY A 35 -9.96 -3.54 -5.98
C GLY A 35 -8.92 -3.20 -4.90
N ILE A 36 -8.38 -1.98 -4.90
CA ILE A 36 -7.51 -1.51 -3.80
C ILE A 36 -8.35 -1.18 -2.56
N TRP A 37 -8.03 -1.81 -1.44
CA TRP A 37 -8.76 -1.66 -0.18
C TRP A 37 -8.01 -0.85 0.87
N THR A 38 -6.69 -0.78 0.76
CA THR A 38 -5.85 -0.23 1.80
C THR A 38 -4.61 0.42 1.23
N ILE A 39 -4.22 1.52 1.87
CA ILE A 39 -3.02 2.28 1.59
C ILE A 39 -2.46 2.76 2.93
N ASP A 40 -1.15 2.67 3.09
CA ASP A 40 -0.47 3.28 4.22
C ASP A 40 0.94 3.74 3.85
N TRP A 41 1.39 4.78 4.53
CA TRP A 41 2.68 5.41 4.30
C TRP A 41 3.69 4.96 5.33
N ARG A 42 4.93 4.77 4.89
CA ARG A 42 6.04 4.63 5.81
C ARG A 42 6.23 5.96 6.55
N PHE A 43 6.66 5.88 7.81
CA PHE A 43 6.83 7.05 8.67
C PHE A 43 7.72 8.17 8.09
N ASP A 44 8.68 7.84 7.23
CA ASP A 44 9.57 8.82 6.61
C ASP A 44 9.07 9.36 5.26
N ASP A 45 7.83 9.05 4.88
CA ASP A 45 7.15 9.44 3.64
C ASP A 45 7.85 9.00 2.33
N LYS A 46 8.92 8.19 2.40
CA LYS A 46 9.65 7.75 1.19
C LYS A 46 8.97 6.60 0.48
N PHE A 47 8.17 5.83 1.20
CA PHE A 47 7.46 4.68 0.65
C PHE A 47 6.00 4.71 1.05
N TYR A 48 5.16 4.21 0.17
CA TYR A 48 3.77 3.87 0.47
C TYR A 48 3.48 2.46 0.00
N ALA A 49 2.56 1.80 0.69
CA ALA A 49 2.13 0.46 0.36
C ALA A 49 0.66 0.46 -0.05
N LEU A 50 0.28 -0.47 -0.94
CA LEU A 50 -1.07 -0.68 -1.43
C LEU A 50 -1.42 -2.17 -1.32
N GLY A 51 -2.63 -2.46 -0.87
CA GLY A 51 -3.17 -3.83 -0.81
C GLY A 51 -4.57 -3.91 -1.42
N GLY A 52 -4.87 -5.02 -2.09
CA GLY A 52 -6.13 -5.18 -2.81
C GLY A 52 -6.60 -6.61 -3.07
N ASP A 53 -7.63 -6.71 -3.91
CA ASP A 53 -8.28 -7.97 -4.32
C ASP A 53 -7.39 -8.88 -5.15
N ASP A 54 -6.42 -8.29 -5.85
CA ASP A 54 -5.42 -9.00 -6.64
C ASP A 54 -4.39 -9.76 -5.79
N LYS A 55 -4.57 -9.76 -4.46
CA LYS A 55 -3.78 -10.50 -3.47
C LYS A 55 -2.32 -10.05 -3.42
N LEU A 56 -2.05 -8.83 -3.87
CA LEU A 56 -0.73 -8.25 -3.87
C LEU A 56 -0.66 -7.13 -2.84
N LEU A 57 0.41 -7.17 -2.05
CA LEU A 57 0.93 -5.99 -1.37
C LEU A 57 2.00 -5.38 -2.25
N ARG A 58 1.80 -4.14 -2.68
CA ARG A 58 2.78 -3.39 -3.49
C ARG A 58 3.36 -2.27 -2.66
N ILE A 59 4.67 -2.11 -2.70
CA ILE A 59 5.40 -1.02 -2.06
C ILE A 59 6.00 -0.17 -3.15
N TYR A 60 5.75 1.12 -3.10
CA TYR A 60 6.22 2.10 -4.08
C TYR A 60 7.15 3.11 -3.44
N SER A 61 8.16 3.54 -4.18
CA SER A 61 8.94 4.74 -3.87
C SER A 61 8.10 5.97 -4.21
N ALA A 62 7.90 6.85 -3.23
CA ALA A 62 7.11 8.07 -3.41
C ALA A 62 7.82 9.11 -4.28
N SER A 63 9.15 9.20 -4.19
CA SER A 63 9.93 10.16 -4.98
C SER A 63 10.03 9.76 -6.45
N GLU A 64 10.14 8.46 -6.73
CA GLU A 64 10.31 7.95 -8.09
C GLU A 64 9.00 7.51 -8.72
N MET A 65 7.91 7.39 -7.94
CA MET A 65 6.63 6.85 -8.37
C MET A 65 6.76 5.46 -9.02
N LYS A 66 7.66 4.63 -8.49
CA LYS A 66 8.00 3.31 -9.03
C LYS A 66 7.77 2.21 -8.02
N LEU A 67 7.38 1.04 -8.53
CA LEU A 67 7.25 -0.18 -7.73
C LEU A 67 8.63 -0.57 -7.18
N PHE A 68 8.75 -0.59 -5.86
CA PHE A 68 9.94 -1.00 -5.14
C PHE A 68 9.93 -2.52 -4.88
N LYS A 69 8.82 -3.02 -4.30
CA LYS A 69 8.63 -4.45 -4.03
C LYS A 69 7.17 -4.85 -4.15
N ALA A 70 6.93 -6.12 -4.45
CA ALA A 70 5.61 -6.73 -4.41
C ALA A 70 5.65 -8.06 -3.67
N TYR A 71 4.63 -8.32 -2.88
CA TYR A 71 4.47 -9.55 -2.11
C TYR A 71 3.12 -10.18 -2.43
N SER A 72 3.14 -11.45 -2.82
CA SER A 72 1.94 -12.22 -3.14
C SER A 72 1.41 -12.93 -1.91
N PHE A 73 0.10 -12.79 -1.70
CA PHE A 73 -0.64 -13.48 -0.65
C PHE A 73 -1.61 -14.50 -1.25
N SER A 74 -2.04 -15.47 -0.45
CA SER A 74 -3.04 -16.46 -0.86
C SER A 74 -4.45 -15.85 -0.97
N GLN A 75 -4.70 -14.75 -0.27
CA GLN A 75 -5.97 -14.05 -0.16
C GLN A 75 -5.82 -12.54 -0.33
N MET A 76 -6.95 -11.87 -0.52
CA MET A 76 -7.06 -10.42 -0.70
C MET A 76 -6.46 -9.68 0.49
N VAL A 77 -5.64 -8.67 0.24
CA VAL A 77 -5.07 -7.82 1.30
C VAL A 77 -6.11 -6.78 1.70
N ARG A 78 -6.54 -6.81 2.95
CA ARG A 78 -7.66 -6.00 3.47
C ARG A 78 -7.19 -4.78 4.25
N SER A 79 -6.10 -4.89 4.99
CA SER A 79 -5.52 -3.78 5.73
C SER A 79 -4.02 -3.93 5.80
N ILE A 80 -3.34 -2.80 5.78
CA ILE A 80 -1.90 -2.71 6.01
C ILE A 80 -1.63 -1.60 7.01
N ASN A 81 -0.58 -1.75 7.80
CA ASN A 81 -0.10 -0.69 8.66
C ASN A 81 1.42 -0.70 8.75
N TRP A 82 2.07 0.36 8.33
CA TRP A 82 3.50 0.53 8.58
C TRP A 82 3.74 0.72 10.07
N HIS A 83 4.81 0.12 10.56
CA HIS A 83 5.24 0.37 11.92
C HIS A 83 5.66 1.84 12.05
N PRO A 84 5.22 2.55 13.12
CA PRO A 84 5.48 3.98 13.26
C PRO A 84 6.97 4.31 13.40
N ASP A 85 7.75 3.47 14.08
CA ASP A 85 9.18 3.74 14.32
C ASP A 85 10.17 2.84 13.57
N LYS A 86 9.69 1.75 12.94
CA LYS A 86 10.56 0.75 12.30
C LYS A 86 10.32 0.80 10.81
N GLU A 87 11.33 1.31 10.10
CA GLU A 87 11.24 1.60 8.67
C GLU A 87 10.98 0.37 7.77
N ASN A 88 11.19 -0.84 8.28
CA ASN A 88 11.13 -2.05 7.48
C ASN A 88 9.97 -2.98 7.86
N ILE A 89 9.09 -2.56 8.77
CA ILE A 89 8.04 -3.43 9.30
C ILE A 89 6.68 -2.96 8.82
N ILE A 90 5.90 -3.91 8.29
CA ILE A 90 4.50 -3.74 7.92
C ILE A 90 3.67 -4.81 8.61
N ALA A 91 2.54 -4.43 9.18
CA ALA A 91 1.47 -5.36 9.51
C ALA A 91 0.56 -5.53 8.29
N VAL A 92 0.20 -6.76 7.95
CA VAL A 92 -0.69 -7.09 6.84
C VAL A 92 -1.84 -7.94 7.38
N THR A 93 -3.06 -7.57 7.04
CA THR A 93 -4.22 -8.45 7.20
C THR A 93 -4.82 -8.80 5.85
N THR A 94 -5.19 -10.06 5.72
CA THR A 94 -5.85 -10.62 4.54
C THR A 94 -7.28 -11.03 4.92
N TRP A 95 -8.11 -11.32 3.92
CA TRP A 95 -9.50 -11.74 4.17
C TRP A 95 -9.63 -13.09 4.91
N GLY A 96 -8.53 -13.82 5.11
CA GLY A 96 -8.51 -15.08 5.85
C GLY A 96 -7.45 -15.11 6.96
N ASP A 97 -6.60 -16.11 6.87
CA ASP A 97 -5.71 -16.63 7.91
C ASP A 97 -4.24 -16.24 7.72
N ASN A 98 -3.91 -15.51 6.65
CA ASN A 98 -2.54 -15.11 6.36
C ASN A 98 -2.26 -13.67 6.84
N ASN A 99 -2.67 -13.39 8.08
CA ASN A 99 -2.36 -12.12 8.75
C ASN A 99 -0.97 -12.22 9.36
N GLY A 100 -0.26 -11.11 9.47
CA GLY A 100 1.06 -11.15 10.06
C GLY A 100 1.88 -9.90 9.87
N ILE A 101 3.16 -10.04 10.21
CA ILE A 101 4.16 -8.98 10.14
C ILE A 101 5.14 -9.32 9.02
N LEU A 102 5.32 -8.38 8.10
CA LEU A 102 6.31 -8.44 7.03
C LEU A 102 7.49 -7.54 7.38
N ASP A 103 8.68 -8.11 7.39
CA ASP A 103 9.93 -7.37 7.34
C ASP A 103 10.38 -7.25 5.89
N ILE A 104 10.35 -6.03 5.36
CA ILE A 104 10.64 -5.74 3.96
C ILE A 104 12.14 -5.72 3.66
N GLU A 105 13.02 -5.61 4.65
CA GLU A 105 14.47 -5.63 4.43
C GLU A 105 14.95 -7.07 4.28
N THR A 106 14.54 -7.92 5.21
CA THR A 106 14.88 -9.35 5.25
C THR A 106 13.97 -10.20 4.36
N ASN A 107 12.88 -9.64 3.82
CA ASN A 107 11.80 -10.34 3.11
C ASN A 107 11.18 -11.48 3.95
N LYS A 108 11.17 -11.33 5.28
CA LYS A 108 10.62 -12.33 6.19
C LYS A 108 9.18 -11.98 6.53
N PHE A 109 8.26 -12.92 6.27
CA PHE A 109 6.88 -12.83 6.74
C PHE A 109 6.68 -13.72 7.98
N ILE A 110 6.09 -13.15 9.02
CA ILE A 110 5.77 -13.81 10.28
C ILE A 110 4.24 -13.85 10.41
N PRO A 111 3.60 -15.00 10.14
CA PRO A 111 2.15 -15.13 10.28
C PRO A 111 1.72 -15.04 11.75
N THR A 112 0.49 -14.59 12.02
CA THR A 112 -0.09 -14.43 13.36
C THR A 112 -1.53 -14.92 13.40
#